data_AF-A0A842Q431-F1
#
_entry.id   AF-A0A842Q431-F1
#
_cell.length_a   1.000
_cell.length_b   1.000
_cell.length_c   1.000
_cell.angle_alpha   90.00
_cell.angle_beta   90.00
_cell.angle_gamma   90.00
#
_symmetry.space_group_name_H-M   'P 1'
#
loop_
_entity.id
_entity.type
_entity.pdbx_description
1 polymer ?
#
loop_
_entity_poly.entity_id
_entity_poly.type
_entity_poly.pdbx_seq_one_letter_code
_entity_poly.pdbx_strand_id
1 'polypeptide(L)'
;MSYVSDDRNYTDNRQSGVDAPVERVGDIRGEPPVNETTDRNTASKMANLLEGLQFPTTKEEIKDHINRKSPSMGNRINDVMEAVQNNLREDIQYNSVYDIETAAKLVKKND
;
A
#
# COMPACT_ATOMS: atom_id res chain seq x y z
N MET A 1 -16.30 20.66 -26.40
CA MET A 1 -15.90 20.65 -24.99
C MET A 1 -15.21 19.32 -24.74
N SER A 2 -13.88 19.32 -24.68
CA SER A 2 -13.04 18.14 -24.51
C SER A 2 -13.00 17.77 -23.03
N TYR A 3 -13.56 16.61 -22.68
CA TYR A 3 -13.40 16.00 -21.36
C TYR A 3 -11.93 15.59 -21.21
N VAL A 4 -11.18 16.33 -20.41
CA VAL A 4 -9.85 15.90 -19.96
C VAL A 4 -10.12 14.95 -18.80
N SER A 5 -10.04 13.64 -19.07
CA SER A 5 -10.03 12.64 -18.02
C SER A 5 -8.74 12.80 -17.23
N ASP A 6 -8.82 13.29 -16.00
CA ASP A 6 -7.76 13.19 -14.99
C ASP A 6 -7.60 11.72 -14.52
N ASP A 7 -7.51 10.78 -15.46
CA ASP A 7 -7.16 9.38 -15.19
C ASP A 7 -5.66 9.33 -14.90
N ARG A 8 -5.28 9.75 -13.70
CA ARG A 8 -3.92 9.53 -13.19
C ARG A 8 -3.70 8.02 -13.10
N ASN A 9 -2.82 7.49 -13.93
CA ASN A 9 -2.43 6.10 -13.88
C ASN A 9 -1.44 5.90 -12.73
N TYR A 10 -1.96 5.69 -11.52
CA TYR A 10 -1.20 5.45 -10.28
C TYR A 10 -0.37 4.15 -10.29
N THR A 11 -0.32 3.44 -11.42
CA THR A 11 0.53 2.26 -11.64
C THR A 11 1.67 2.51 -12.63
N ASP A 12 1.74 3.71 -13.21
CA ASP A 12 2.93 4.16 -13.90
C ASP A 12 3.95 4.64 -12.86
N ASN A 13 5.06 3.94 -12.77
CA ASN A 13 6.22 4.27 -11.94
C ASN A 13 6.75 5.68 -12.25
N ARG A 14 6.40 6.24 -13.42
CA ARG A 14 6.75 7.59 -13.88
C ARG A 14 5.72 8.65 -13.50
N GLN A 15 4.53 8.27 -13.03
CA GLN A 15 3.46 9.18 -12.61
C GLN A 15 3.21 9.18 -11.09
N SER A 16 3.88 8.31 -10.34
CA SER A 16 4.00 8.49 -8.89
C SER A 16 4.81 9.77 -8.65
N GLY A 17 4.23 10.73 -7.92
CA GLY A 17 4.62 12.13 -7.91
C GLY A 17 6.13 12.39 -7.89
N VAL A 18 6.61 13.05 -8.94
CA VAL A 18 8.02 13.38 -9.20
C VAL A 18 8.58 14.43 -8.21
N ASP A 19 7.86 14.78 -7.13
CA ASP A 19 8.26 15.82 -6.17
C ASP A 19 7.80 15.55 -4.71
N ALA A 20 7.46 14.31 -4.34
CA ALA A 20 7.31 13.97 -2.92
C ALA A 20 8.66 13.47 -2.39
N PRO A 21 9.33 14.20 -1.47
CA PRO A 21 10.55 13.71 -0.83
C PRO A 21 10.15 12.67 0.22
N VAL A 22 9.63 11.52 -0.22
CA VAL A 22 9.57 10.35 0.65
C VAL A 22 10.94 9.72 0.56
N GLU A 23 11.91 10.35 1.21
CA GLU A 23 13.23 9.77 1.41
C GLU A 23 13.02 8.44 2.13
N ARG A 24 13.14 7.33 1.41
CA ARG A 24 13.15 6.01 2.04
C ARG A 24 14.37 5.99 2.94
N VAL A 25 14.23 5.51 4.17
CA VAL A 25 15.31 5.55 5.18
C VAL A 25 16.65 4.99 4.67
N GLY A 26 16.62 4.03 3.74
CA GLY A 26 17.81 3.49 3.08
C GLY A 26 18.51 4.44 2.10
N ASP A 27 17.78 5.37 1.46
CA ASP A 27 18.32 6.36 0.53
C ASP A 27 19.15 7.44 1.27
N ILE A 28 18.89 7.67 2.56
CA ILE A 28 19.64 8.62 3.42
C ILE A 28 20.88 7.97 4.05
N ARG A 29 20.77 6.69 4.45
CA ARG A 29 21.80 6.01 5.26
C ARG A 29 22.74 5.11 4.48
N GLY A 30 22.44 4.80 3.21
CA GLY A 30 23.19 3.80 2.45
C GLY A 30 23.07 2.37 3.02
N GLU A 31 22.13 2.17 3.95
CA GLU A 31 21.82 0.87 4.52
C GLU A 31 20.85 0.15 3.57
N PRO A 32 21.07 -1.14 3.28
CA PRO A 32 20.10 -1.91 2.52
C PRO A 32 18.74 -1.82 3.23
N PRO A 33 17.63 -1.73 2.48
CA PRO A 33 16.31 -1.70 3.10
C PRO A 33 16.19 -2.89 4.05
N VAL A 34 15.96 -2.63 5.34
CA VAL A 34 15.93 -3.61 6.45
C VAL A 34 14.72 -4.57 6.34
N ASN A 35 14.03 -4.53 5.21
CA ASN A 35 12.74 -5.14 4.96
C ASN A 35 12.81 -5.92 3.65
N GLU A 36 12.66 -7.24 3.73
CA GLU A 36 12.51 -8.10 2.57
C GLU A 36 11.06 -8.14 2.12
N THR A 37 10.79 -7.61 0.93
CA THR A 37 9.46 -7.72 0.33
C THR A 37 9.30 -9.10 -0.32
N THR A 38 8.36 -9.91 0.16
CA THR A 38 8.08 -11.26 -0.37
C THR A 38 7.40 -11.18 -1.74
N ASP A 39 6.56 -10.17 -1.95
CA ASP A 39 5.98 -9.82 -3.23
C ASP A 39 5.99 -8.30 -3.41
N ARG A 40 7.01 -7.81 -4.12
CA ARG A 40 7.23 -6.38 -4.37
C ARG A 40 6.09 -5.71 -5.10
N ASN A 41 5.44 -6.42 -6.03
CA ASN A 41 4.33 -5.86 -6.80
C ASN A 41 3.10 -5.70 -5.91
N THR A 42 2.79 -6.70 -5.09
CA THR A 42 1.62 -6.66 -4.20
C THR A 42 1.82 -5.69 -3.04
N ALA A 43 3.03 -5.59 -2.48
CA ALA A 43 3.36 -4.56 -1.49
C ALA A 43 3.23 -3.14 -2.06
N SER A 44 3.80 -2.88 -3.25
CA SER A 44 3.69 -1.55 -3.89
C SER A 44 2.23 -1.17 -4.18
N LYS A 45 1.40 -2.14 -4.61
CA LYS A 45 -0.05 -1.94 -4.78
C LYS A 45 -0.72 -1.63 -3.44
N MET A 46 -0.38 -2.36 -2.39
CA MET A 46 -0.93 -2.16 -1.04
C MET A 46 -0.63 -0.75 -0.53
N ALA A 47 0.62 -0.30 -0.60
CA ALA A 47 0.99 1.07 -0.23
C ALA A 47 0.15 2.14 -0.94
N ASN A 48 -0.03 2.00 -2.26
CA ASN A 48 -0.83 2.95 -3.05
C ASN A 48 -2.32 2.93 -2.67
N LEU A 49 -2.88 1.74 -2.40
CA LEU A 49 -4.28 1.61 -2.00
C LEU A 49 -4.52 2.18 -0.60
N LEU A 50 -3.55 2.04 0.30
CA LEU A 50 -3.61 2.54 1.66
C LEU A 50 -3.22 4.02 1.79
N GLU A 51 -2.78 4.67 0.70
CA GLU A 51 -2.51 6.11 0.70
C GLU A 51 -3.75 6.90 1.16
N GLY A 52 -3.56 7.80 2.11
CA GLY A 52 -4.61 8.62 2.72
C GLY A 52 -5.45 7.91 3.79
N LEU A 53 -5.15 6.64 4.10
CA LEU A 53 -5.75 5.96 5.24
C LEU A 53 -5.28 6.61 6.54
N GLN A 54 -6.22 6.85 7.46
CA GLN A 54 -5.92 7.42 8.77
C GLN A 54 -5.50 6.31 9.73
N PHE A 55 -4.55 6.61 10.61
CA PHE A 55 -4.05 5.69 11.63
C PHE A 55 -4.34 6.23 13.04
N PRO A 56 -4.58 5.37 14.05
CA PRO A 56 -4.63 3.91 13.97
C PRO A 56 -5.89 3.42 13.23
N THR A 57 -5.81 2.23 12.63
CA THR A 57 -6.90 1.66 11.81
C THR A 57 -7.09 0.17 12.06
N THR A 58 -8.32 -0.30 11.85
CA THR A 58 -8.73 -1.71 11.97
C THR A 58 -8.74 -2.41 10.61
N LYS A 59 -8.77 -3.75 10.61
CA LYS A 59 -8.90 -4.55 9.38
C LYS A 59 -10.16 -4.20 8.59
N GLU A 60 -11.27 -3.94 9.26
CA GLU A 60 -12.53 -3.56 8.61
C GLU A 60 -12.40 -2.22 7.87
N GLU A 61 -11.85 -1.21 8.53
CA GLU A 61 -11.59 0.11 7.92
C GLU A 61 -10.60 0.03 6.75
N ILE A 62 -9.57 -0.81 6.84
CA ILE A 62 -8.64 -1.08 5.75
C ILE A 62 -9.38 -1.66 4.54
N LYS A 63 -10.22 -2.68 4.74
CA LYS A 63 -11.00 -3.31 3.67
C LYS A 63 -11.95 -2.30 3.02
N ASP A 64 -12.62 -1.49 3.83
CA ASP A 64 -13.53 -0.46 3.34
C ASP A 64 -12.79 0.60 2.52
N HIS A 65 -11.62 1.04 2.98
CA HIS A 65 -10.79 1.99 2.25
C HIS A 65 -10.34 1.45 0.90
N ILE A 66 -9.85 0.20 0.85
CA ILE A 66 -9.47 -0.46 -0.39
C ILE A 66 -10.68 -0.59 -1.33
N ASN A 67 -11.84 -1.00 -0.80
CA ASN A 67 -13.07 -1.12 -1.60
C ASN A 67 -13.52 0.21 -2.20
N ARG A 68 -13.38 1.33 -1.48
CA ARG A 68 -13.68 2.67 -2.01
C ARG A 68 -12.76 3.07 -3.16
N LYS A 69 -11.51 2.61 -3.17
CA LYS A 69 -10.56 2.80 -4.27
C LYS A 69 -10.66 1.72 -5.37
N SER A 70 -11.46 0.68 -5.18
CA SER A 70 -11.66 -0.40 -6.16
C SER A 70 -12.17 0.07 -7.54
N PRO A 71 -13.15 0.98 -7.64
CA PRO A 71 -13.69 1.40 -8.94
C PRO A 71 -12.67 2.05 -9.87
N SER A 72 -11.64 2.71 -9.32
CA SER A 72 -10.55 3.31 -10.11
C SER A 72 -9.42 2.32 -10.47
N MET A 73 -9.41 1.12 -9.86
CA MET A 73 -8.31 0.15 -9.99
C MET A 73 -8.74 -1.20 -10.59
N GLY A 74 -10.05 -1.48 -10.69
CA GLY A 74 -10.59 -2.71 -11.29
C GLY A 74 -10.15 -3.99 -10.55
N ASN A 75 -9.91 -5.08 -11.29
CA ASN A 75 -9.47 -6.37 -10.73
C ASN A 75 -8.11 -6.34 -10.02
N ARG A 76 -7.40 -5.21 -10.04
CA ARG A 76 -6.03 -5.06 -9.54
C ARG A 76 -5.96 -5.00 -8.01
N ILE A 77 -7.10 -4.90 -7.34
CA ILE A 77 -7.18 -4.92 -5.86
C ILE A 77 -7.27 -6.34 -5.28
N ASN A 78 -7.56 -7.36 -6.09
CA ASN A 78 -7.90 -8.70 -5.60
C ASN A 78 -6.77 -9.30 -4.77
N ASP A 79 -5.53 -9.25 -5.26
CA ASP A 79 -4.35 -9.78 -4.55
C ASP A 79 -4.17 -9.10 -3.18
N VAL A 80 -4.36 -7.78 -3.12
CA VAL A 80 -4.21 -6.97 -1.90
C VAL A 80 -5.36 -7.25 -0.93
N MET A 81 -6.59 -7.31 -1.44
CA MET A 81 -7.78 -7.62 -0.66
C MET A 81 -7.69 -9.03 -0.07
N GLU A 82 -7.22 -10.00 -0.84
CA GLU A 82 -6.98 -11.36 -0.39
C GLU A 82 -5.90 -11.41 0.70
N ALA A 83 -4.78 -10.72 0.52
CA ALA A 83 -3.72 -10.63 1.52
C ALA A 83 -4.22 -10.04 2.84
N VAL A 84 -5.05 -8.98 2.77
CA VAL A 84 -5.70 -8.37 3.95
C VAL A 84 -6.65 -9.35 4.62
N GLN A 85 -7.56 -9.97 3.86
CA GLN A 85 -8.57 -10.86 4.42
C GLN A 85 -7.95 -12.08 5.11
N ASN A 86 -6.95 -12.69 4.48
CA ASN A 86 -6.36 -13.96 4.92
C ASN A 86 -5.34 -13.81 6.06
N ASN A 87 -4.69 -12.64 6.20
CA ASN A 87 -3.57 -12.50 7.12
C ASN A 87 -3.77 -11.45 8.22
N LEU A 88 -4.53 -10.37 7.98
CA LEU A 88 -4.76 -9.39 9.03
C LEU A 88 -5.72 -9.96 10.10
N ARG A 89 -5.39 -9.64 11.34
CA ARG A 89 -6.20 -9.88 12.54
C ARG A 89 -7.30 -8.84 12.68
N GLU A 90 -8.46 -9.27 13.18
CA GLU A 90 -9.65 -8.42 13.43
C GLU A 90 -9.60 -7.72 14.81
N ASP A 91 -8.82 -8.24 15.76
CA ASP A 91 -8.83 -7.83 17.17
C ASP A 91 -7.78 -6.77 17.53
N ILE A 92 -7.06 -6.24 16.53
CA ILE A 92 -5.99 -5.26 16.73
C ILE A 92 -6.14 -4.07 15.80
N GLN A 93 -5.50 -2.97 16.18
CA GLN A 93 -5.29 -1.82 15.32
C GLN A 93 -3.87 -1.82 14.78
N TYR A 94 -3.73 -1.39 13.54
CA TYR A 94 -2.45 -1.16 12.86
C TYR A 94 -2.14 0.33 12.93
N ASN A 95 -0.87 0.68 13.19
CA ASN A 95 -0.47 2.07 13.40
C ASN A 95 0.19 2.69 12.16
N SER A 96 0.53 1.87 11.17
CA SER A 96 1.14 2.34 9.94
C SER A 96 0.88 1.37 8.78
N VAL A 97 1.14 1.83 7.55
CA VAL A 97 1.13 1.00 6.35
C VAL A 97 2.11 -0.17 6.49
N TYR A 98 3.27 0.05 7.10
CA TYR A 98 4.28 -0.98 7.31
C TYR A 98 3.80 -2.11 8.23
N ASP A 99 3.04 -1.77 9.28
CA ASP A 99 2.43 -2.77 10.17
C ASP A 99 1.44 -3.65 9.38
N ILE A 100 0.67 -3.03 8.47
CA ILE A 100 -0.28 -3.73 7.61
C ILE A 100 0.46 -4.63 6.60
N GLU A 101 1.49 -4.14 5.92
CA GLU A 101 2.28 -4.92 4.96
C GLU A 101 3.00 -6.10 5.61
N THR A 102 3.49 -5.90 6.84
CA THR A 102 4.10 -6.95 7.65
C THR A 102 3.07 -7.99 8.07
N ALA A 103 1.91 -7.55 8.58
CA ALA A 103 0.81 -8.44 8.95
C ALA A 103 0.24 -9.19 7.74
N ALA A 104 0.22 -8.56 6.56
CA ALA A 104 -0.18 -9.16 5.30
C ALA A 104 0.85 -10.17 4.75
N LYS A 105 1.99 -10.36 5.42
CA LYS A 105 3.13 -11.19 5.00
C LYS A 105 3.74 -10.78 3.66
N LEU A 106 3.53 -9.52 3.26
CA LEU A 106 4.11 -8.93 2.04
C LEU A 106 5.51 -8.39 2.30
N VAL A 107 5.79 -8.05 3.56
CA VAL A 107 7.09 -7.58 4.03
C VAL A 107 7.52 -8.43 5.22
N LYS A 108 8.78 -8.85 5.24
CA LYS A 108 9.45 -9.41 6.40
C LYS A 108 10.45 -8.41 6.92
N LYS A 109 10.49 -8.25 8.24
CA LYS A 109 11.60 -7.57 8.89
C LYS A 109 12.78 -8.53 8.89
N ASN A 110 13.92 -8.09 8.36
CA ASN A 110 15.17 -8.80 8.60
C ASN A 110 15.68 -8.36 9.97
N ASP A 111 15.78 -9.31 10.90
CA ASP A 111 16.44 -9.12 12.20
C ASP A 111 17.97 -9.08 12.03
#